data_AF-A0A357V7N6-F1
#
_entry.id   AF-A0A357V7N6-F1
#
_cell.length_a   1.000
_cell.length_b   1.000
_cell.length_c   1.000
_cell.angle_alpha   90.00
_cell.angle_beta   90.00
_cell.angle_gamma   90.00
#
_symmetry.space_group_name_H-M   'P 1'
#
loop_
_entity.id
_entity.type
_entity.pdbx_description
1 polymer ?
#
loop_
_entity_poly.entity_id
_entity_poly.type
_entity_poly.pdbx_seq_one_letter_code
_entity_poly.pdbx_strand_id
1 'polypeptide(L)'
;MSDKTNRGNFFEDFIPGQVLRHATPRTVTEGEIALYTALYGNRFALHSSDMFAMALGYDGMPVDDMLVFHIVFGKTVPDISLNAVANL
;
A
#
# COMPACT_ATOMS: atom_id res chain seq x y z
N MET A 1 -12.64 -30.87 10.40
CA MET A 1 -12.92 -29.81 9.41
C MET A 1 -11.74 -28.86 9.43
N SER A 2 -11.21 -28.43 8.27
CA SER A 2 -10.19 -27.36 8.28
C SER A 2 -10.90 -26.02 8.51
N ASP A 3 -10.29 -25.18 9.34
CA ASP A 3 -10.71 -23.79 9.53
C ASP A 3 -10.68 -23.04 8.19
N LYS A 4 -11.60 -22.08 8.01
CA LYS A 4 -11.74 -21.27 6.79
C LYS A 4 -11.19 -19.85 6.97
N THR A 5 -10.72 -19.52 8.16
CA THR A 5 -10.13 -18.21 8.49
C THR A 5 -8.61 -18.23 8.31
N ASN A 6 -8.02 -17.08 7.96
CA ASN A 6 -6.57 -16.90 7.99
C ASN A 6 -6.18 -16.31 9.35
N ARG A 7 -5.41 -17.07 10.14
CA ARG A 7 -4.91 -16.66 11.45
C ARG A 7 -3.63 -15.82 11.39
N GLY A 8 -3.09 -15.58 10.19
CA GLY A 8 -1.77 -14.98 9.98
C GLY A 8 -0.64 -15.91 10.41
N ASN A 9 0.57 -15.35 10.48
CA ASN A 9 1.76 -16.04 10.98
C ASN A 9 2.10 -15.54 12.39
N PHE A 10 2.59 -16.44 13.23
CA PHE A 10 3.26 -16.12 14.50
C PHE A 10 4.77 -16.09 14.29
N PHE A 11 5.52 -15.65 15.31
CA PHE A 11 6.98 -15.52 15.22
C PHE A 11 7.66 -16.84 14.80
N GLU A 12 7.20 -17.95 15.37
CA GLU A 12 7.68 -19.30 15.12
C GLU A 12 7.31 -19.88 13.75
N ASP A 13 6.39 -19.26 13.01
CA ASP A 13 5.98 -19.70 11.68
C ASP A 13 6.95 -19.20 10.57
N PHE A 14 7.81 -18.22 10.88
CA PHE A 14 8.74 -17.62 9.92
C PHE A 14 10.07 -18.38 9.81
N ILE A 15 10.59 -18.46 8.59
CA ILE A 15 11.88 -19.10 8.29
C ILE A 15 12.80 -18.11 7.56
N PRO A 16 14.08 -17.96 7.95
CA PRO A 16 15.02 -17.10 7.23
C PRO A 16 15.10 -17.46 5.73
N GLY A 17 15.02 -16.43 4.87
CA GLY A 17 15.01 -16.59 3.42
C GLY A 17 13.65 -16.96 2.81
N GLN A 18 12.60 -17.09 3.61
CA GLN A 18 11.24 -17.30 3.13
C GLN A 18 10.77 -16.13 2.27
N VAL A 19 10.15 -16.43 1.13
CA VAL A 19 9.51 -15.45 0.24
C VAL A 19 8.00 -15.65 0.32
N LEU A 20 7.29 -14.63 0.81
CA LEU A 20 5.84 -14.61 0.90
C LEU A 20 5.25 -13.84 -0.28
N ARG A 21 4.25 -14.42 -0.95
CA ARG A 21 3.48 -13.74 -2.01
C ARG A 21 2.16 -13.26 -1.43
N HIS A 22 2.08 -11.97 -1.12
CA HIS A 22 0.94 -11.37 -0.45
C HIS A 22 -0.27 -11.23 -1.38
N ALA A 23 -1.44 -11.58 -0.86
CA ALA A 23 -2.73 -11.14 -1.41
C ALA A 23 -3.10 -9.76 -0.83
N THR A 24 -3.98 -8.95 -1.41
CA THR A 24 -4.69 -9.06 -2.69
C THR A 24 -4.16 -7.96 -3.63
N PRO A 25 -3.85 -8.26 -4.90
CA PRO A 25 -3.38 -7.25 -5.85
C PRO A 25 -4.38 -6.09 -5.92
N ARG A 26 -3.87 -4.87 -6.08
CA ARG A 26 -4.68 -3.66 -6.12
C ARG A 26 -4.25 -2.79 -7.29
N THR A 27 -5.16 -2.59 -8.23
CA THR A 27 -5.07 -1.52 -9.22
C THR A 27 -5.30 -0.19 -8.51
N VAL A 28 -4.40 0.78 -8.74
CA VAL A 28 -4.51 2.15 -8.23
C VAL A 28 -5.07 3.03 -9.34
N THR A 29 -6.04 3.86 -8.99
CA THR A 29 -6.76 4.75 -9.90
C THR A 29 -6.80 6.17 -9.32
N GLU A 30 -7.35 7.11 -10.09
CA GLU A 30 -7.59 8.48 -9.61
C GLU A 30 -8.48 8.54 -8.37
N GLY A 31 -9.34 7.52 -8.15
CA GLY A 31 -10.18 7.44 -6.95
C GLY A 31 -9.36 7.34 -5.66
N GLU A 32 -8.29 6.54 -5.65
CA GLU A 32 -7.37 6.47 -4.50
C GLU A 32 -6.62 7.79 -4.30
N ILE A 33 -6.17 8.42 -5.38
CA ILE A 33 -5.45 9.70 -5.32
C ILE A 33 -6.34 10.80 -4.75
N ALA A 34 -7.59 10.89 -5.22
CA ALA A 34 -8.57 11.85 -4.74
C ALA A 34 -8.90 11.62 -3.26
N LEU A 35 -9.13 10.35 -2.86
CA LEU A 35 -9.40 10.00 -1.47
C LEU A 35 -8.22 10.34 -0.56
N TYR A 36 -7.00 10.01 -0.97
CA TYR A 36 -5.79 10.31 -0.18
C TYR A 36 -5.58 11.82 -0.03
N THR A 37 -5.80 12.58 -1.10
CA THR A 37 -5.77 14.05 -1.06
C THR A 37 -6.83 14.61 -0.11
N ALA A 38 -8.04 14.04 -0.09
CA ALA A 38 -9.09 14.46 0.83
C ALA A 38 -8.78 14.14 2.30
N LEU A 39 -8.08 13.03 2.58
CA LEU A 39 -7.72 12.62 3.94
C LEU A 39 -6.55 13.42 4.51
N TYR A 40 -5.54 13.74 3.69
CA TYR A 40 -4.28 14.34 4.16
C TYR A 40 -4.06 15.78 3.69
N GLY A 41 -4.85 16.27 2.72
CA GLY A 41 -4.76 17.65 2.24
C GLY A 41 -3.44 17.99 1.55
N ASN A 42 -2.78 17.02 0.92
CA ASN A 42 -1.52 17.26 0.20
C ASN A 42 -1.73 18.29 -0.93
N ARG A 43 -0.77 19.21 -1.10
CA ARG A 43 -0.78 20.27 -2.13
C ARG A 43 0.51 20.33 -2.96
N PHE A 44 1.36 19.30 -2.90
CA PHE A 44 2.56 19.23 -3.74
C PHE A 44 2.14 19.16 -5.22
N ALA A 45 2.64 20.12 -6.02
CA ALA A 45 2.18 20.33 -7.40
C ALA A 45 2.33 19.09 -8.30
N LEU A 46 3.37 18.28 -8.09
CA LEU A 46 3.63 17.04 -8.83
C LEU A 46 2.45 16.05 -8.75
N HIS A 47 1.83 15.92 -7.57
CA HIS A 47 0.72 14.98 -7.33
C HIS A 47 -0.67 15.62 -7.45
N SER A 48 -0.73 16.91 -7.80
CA SER A 48 -1.98 17.67 -7.86
C SER A 48 -2.32 18.16 -9.27
N SER A 49 -1.39 18.10 -10.22
CA SER A 49 -1.59 18.62 -11.56
C SER A 49 -0.84 17.82 -12.62
N ASP A 50 -1.60 17.22 -13.54
CA ASP A 50 -1.06 16.58 -14.73
C ASP A 50 -0.21 17.53 -15.57
N MET A 51 -0.69 18.75 -15.79
CA MET A 51 0.05 19.74 -16.57
C MET A 51 1.42 20.05 -15.96
N PHE A 52 1.49 20.17 -14.63
CA PHE A 52 2.75 20.40 -13.93
C PHE A 52 3.67 19.18 -14.02
N ALA A 53 3.15 17.98 -13.81
CA ALA A 53 3.92 16.74 -13.91
C ALA A 53 4.48 16.51 -15.33
N MET A 54 3.66 16.73 -16.37
CA MET A 54 4.10 16.61 -17.77
C MET A 54 5.15 17.65 -18.13
N ALA A 55 5.09 18.87 -17.58
CA ALA A 55 6.14 19.87 -17.76
C ALA A 55 7.50 19.44 -17.16
N LEU A 56 7.49 18.49 -16.21
CA LEU A 56 8.69 17.87 -15.64
C LEU A 56 9.11 16.58 -16.37
N GLY A 57 8.38 16.16 -17.42
CA GLY A 57 8.70 14.99 -18.23
C GLY A 57 8.03 13.67 -17.80
N TYR A 58 7.02 13.72 -16.93
CA TYR A 58 6.19 12.56 -16.61
C TYR A 58 5.08 12.37 -17.65
N ASP A 59 4.56 11.14 -17.78
CA ASP A 59 3.40 10.87 -18.66
C ASP A 59 2.08 11.47 -18.12
N GLY A 60 2.03 11.73 -16.81
CA GLY A 60 0.91 12.31 -16.05
C GLY A 60 1.30 12.46 -14.58
N MET A 61 0.40 12.93 -13.72
CA MET A 61 0.68 13.04 -12.30
C MET A 61 0.97 11.65 -11.71
N PRO A 62 2.14 11.43 -11.09
CA PRO A 62 2.42 10.17 -10.42
C PRO A 62 1.59 10.07 -9.13
N VAL A 63 1.28 8.82 -8.73
CA VAL A 63 0.70 8.52 -7.42
C VAL A 63 1.62 9.05 -6.32
N ASP A 64 1.03 9.62 -5.26
CA ASP A 64 1.77 10.07 -4.08
C ASP A 64 2.59 8.93 -3.46
N ASP A 65 3.87 9.20 -3.14
CA ASP A 65 4.80 8.19 -2.63
C ASP A 65 4.31 7.53 -1.33
N MET A 66 3.67 8.31 -0.45
CA MET A 66 3.13 7.79 0.81
C MET A 66 1.87 6.98 0.56
N LEU A 67 1.03 7.34 -0.42
CA LEU A 67 -0.09 6.49 -0.84
C LEU A 67 0.41 5.14 -1.35
N VAL A 68 1.44 5.12 -2.19
CA VAL A 68 2.06 3.87 -2.67
C VAL A 68 2.59 3.06 -1.48
N PHE A 69 3.34 3.69 -0.57
CA PHE A 69 3.87 3.04 0.62
C PHE A 69 2.78 2.41 1.47
N HIS A 70 1.72 3.16 1.80
CA HIS A 70 0.63 2.65 2.63
C HIS A 70 -0.13 1.49 1.96
N ILE A 71 -0.34 1.54 0.64
CA ILE A 71 -0.97 0.42 -0.09
C ILE A 71 -0.11 -0.82 -0.04
N VAL A 72 1.19 -0.71 -0.36
CA VAL A 72 2.13 -1.85 -0.38
C VAL A 72 2.29 -2.42 1.02
N PHE A 73 2.54 -1.56 2.02
CA PHE A 73 2.66 -1.94 3.41
C PHE A 73 1.41 -2.70 3.87
N GLY A 74 0.22 -2.15 3.59
CA GLY A 74 -1.06 -2.78 3.91
C GLY A 74 -1.26 -4.17 3.30
N LYS A 75 -0.62 -4.51 2.17
CA LYS A 75 -0.68 -5.88 1.61
C LYS A 75 0.07 -6.89 2.46
N THR A 76 1.10 -6.45 3.18
CA THR A 76 1.92 -7.34 3.99
C THR A 76 1.26 -7.69 5.32
N VAL A 77 0.34 -6.84 5.81
CA VAL A 77 -0.24 -6.94 7.16
C VAL A 77 -0.81 -8.32 7.49
N PRO A 78 -1.66 -8.96 6.66
CA PRO A 78 -2.26 -10.26 7.00
C PRO A 78 -1.22 -11.36 7.25
N ASP A 79 -0.08 -11.30 6.55
CA ASP A 79 0.93 -12.36 6.57
C ASP A 79 2.11 -12.02 7.50
N ILE A 80 2.38 -10.74 7.76
CA ILE A 80 3.56 -10.30 8.52
C ILE A 80 3.20 -9.81 9.91
N SER A 81 2.28 -8.84 10.02
CA SER A 81 2.10 -8.07 11.25
C SER A 81 0.76 -8.30 11.95
N LEU A 82 -0.12 -9.16 11.42
CA LEU A 82 -1.43 -9.44 12.03
C LEU A 82 -1.33 -9.80 13.52
N ASN A 83 -0.26 -10.49 13.92
CA ASN A 83 0.01 -10.92 15.29
C ASN A 83 1.17 -10.16 15.97
N ALA A 84 1.62 -9.04 15.40
CA ALA A 84 2.69 -8.23 15.99
C ALA A 84 2.20 -7.41 17.20
N VAL A 85 3.07 -7.19 18.18
CA VAL A 85 2.79 -6.27 19.30
C VAL A 85 2.81 -4.84 18.75
N ALA A 86 1.68 -4.14 18.84
CA ALA A 86 1.38 -2.89 18.11
C ALA A 86 1.16 -3.11 16.59
N ASN A 87 0.28 -4.06 16.27
CA ASN A 87 -0.28 -4.23 14.92
C ASN A 87 -0.76 -2.88 14.34
N LEU A 88 -0.30 -2.59 13.11
CA LEU A 88 -0.79 -1.54 12.22
C LEU A 88 -1.75 -2.16 11.21
#